data_AF-A0A382YFZ4-F1
#
_entry.id   AF-A0A382YFZ4-F1
#
_cell.length_a   1.000
_cell.length_b   1.000
_cell.length_c   1.000
_cell.angle_alpha   90.00
_cell.angle_beta   90.00
_cell.angle_gamma   90.00
#
_symmetry.space_group_name_H-M   'P 1'
#
loop_
_entity.id
_entity.type
_entity.pdbx_description
1 polymer ?
#
loop_
_entity_poly.entity_id
_entity_poly.type
_entity_poly.pdbx_seq_one_letter_code
_entity_poly.pdbx_strand_id
1 'polypeptide(L)'
;SPGIASCDCADFWNQYATDAVFTYDMVAEDQSMKNGKAYILARTGTDPFVEVTDGITGENIFIDVTENQARQGTPITITVESEDFDAETSWWPNEQIPSVADDVEFKIRLEDRAGNTTLTEDVTVETRTIHVDEIDPVTQGSIIELYTSVNNNNGNSRTTQGYWNIDTDKLKVTLSDMSEENGNTKTDDNILGGLVQLEGRVADNDWTELGSETGITDANKEGFSIEVDAVIIDDGINSIKELQGADPWDNMNGEYIQIRAVIV
;
A
#
# COMPACT_ATOMS: atom_id res chain seq x y z
N SER A 1 6.01 -10.24 13.62
CA SER A 1 5.68 -11.02 12.41
C SER A 1 5.07 -10.06 11.42
N PRO A 2 5.50 -10.03 10.15
CA PRO A 2 4.78 -9.28 9.15
C PRO A 2 3.37 -9.88 9.07
N GLY A 3 2.36 -9.01 9.15
CA GLY A 3 0.95 -9.39 8.97
C GLY A 3 0.82 -9.97 7.57
N ILE A 4 0.44 -11.23 7.51
CA ILE A 4 0.26 -11.94 6.25
C ILE A 4 -1.06 -11.41 5.69
N ALA A 5 -1.06 -10.99 4.42
CA ALA A 5 -2.27 -10.95 3.60
C ALA A 5 -3.11 -12.19 3.91
N SER A 6 -4.44 -12.10 3.92
CA SER A 6 -5.24 -13.32 4.17
C SER A 6 -5.12 -14.37 3.04
N CYS A 7 -4.32 -14.10 2.00
CA CYS A 7 -3.96 -14.99 0.90
C CYS A 7 -2.46 -15.35 0.88
N ASP A 8 -2.10 -16.54 0.38
CA ASP A 8 -0.73 -16.90 -0.02
C ASP A 8 -0.32 -16.16 -1.33
N CYS A 9 -0.57 -14.85 -1.38
CA CYS A 9 -0.33 -14.03 -2.57
C CYS A 9 1.17 -13.81 -2.79
N ALA A 10 1.57 -13.85 -4.07
CA ALA A 10 2.94 -13.59 -4.48
C ALA A 10 3.29 -12.10 -4.45
N ASP A 11 2.28 -11.23 -4.58
CA ASP A 11 2.44 -9.77 -4.57
C ASP A 11 1.11 -9.06 -4.25
N PHE A 12 1.17 -7.74 -4.09
CA PHE A 12 0.02 -6.84 -3.97
C PHE A 12 0.03 -5.80 -5.09
N TRP A 13 -1.15 -5.48 -5.60
CA TRP A 13 -1.35 -4.40 -6.57
C TRP A 13 -2.24 -3.32 -5.97
N ASN A 14 -1.85 -2.07 -6.13
CA ASN A 14 -2.65 -0.90 -5.77
C ASN A 14 -2.40 0.23 -6.77
N GLN A 15 -3.08 1.38 -6.62
CA GLN A 15 -2.92 2.53 -7.53
C GLN A 15 -1.48 3.07 -7.66
N TYR A 16 -0.57 2.70 -6.75
CA TYR A 16 0.82 3.11 -6.74
C TYR A 16 1.79 2.01 -7.22
N ALA A 17 1.35 0.76 -7.28
CA ALA A 17 2.09 -0.36 -7.87
C ALA A 17 1.58 -0.58 -9.30
N THR A 18 2.27 -0.02 -10.29
CA THR A 18 1.75 0.08 -11.66
C THR A 18 2.11 -1.08 -12.57
N ASP A 19 3.02 -1.97 -12.15
CA ASP A 19 3.55 -3.03 -13.01
C ASP A 19 3.66 -4.37 -12.25
N ALA A 20 3.39 -5.49 -12.94
CA ALA A 20 3.58 -6.85 -12.45
C ALA A 20 4.51 -7.59 -13.39
N VAL A 21 5.56 -8.20 -12.82
CA VAL A 21 6.60 -8.87 -13.61
C VAL A 21 6.51 -10.38 -13.42
N PHE A 22 6.18 -11.08 -14.49
CA PHE A 22 6.11 -12.54 -14.52
C PHE A 22 7.35 -13.10 -15.17
N THR A 23 7.95 -14.10 -14.53
CA THR A 23 9.15 -14.77 -15.01
C THR A 23 8.89 -16.27 -15.12
N TYR A 24 9.22 -16.86 -16.26
CA TYR A 24 9.08 -18.29 -16.51
C TYR A 24 10.38 -18.88 -17.02
N ASP A 25 10.83 -19.94 -16.36
CA ASP A 25 11.95 -20.76 -16.79
C ASP A 25 11.45 -21.96 -17.58
N MET A 26 11.95 -22.12 -18.81
CA MET A 26 11.72 -23.33 -19.60
C MET A 26 12.24 -24.56 -18.84
N VAL A 27 11.34 -25.49 -18.55
CA VAL A 27 11.66 -26.76 -17.86
C VAL A 27 12.52 -27.70 -18.71
N ALA A 28 12.48 -27.56 -20.04
CA ALA A 28 13.32 -28.27 -20.99
C ALA A 28 13.61 -27.38 -22.21
N GLU A 29 14.74 -27.62 -22.87
CA GLU A 29 15.04 -26.97 -24.14
C GLU A 29 14.01 -27.35 -25.21
N ASP A 30 13.41 -26.34 -25.84
CA ASP A 30 12.48 -26.51 -26.95
C ASP A 30 12.84 -25.55 -28.08
N GLN A 31 13.54 -26.08 -29.09
CA GLN A 31 13.97 -25.30 -30.25
C GLN A 31 12.80 -24.79 -31.10
N SER A 32 11.60 -25.40 -31.00
CA SER A 32 10.41 -24.93 -31.72
C SER A 32 9.84 -23.63 -31.14
N MET A 33 10.15 -23.33 -29.87
CA MET A 33 9.81 -22.08 -29.21
C MET A 33 10.63 -20.89 -29.70
N LYS A 34 11.69 -21.08 -30.49
CA LYS A 34 12.43 -19.95 -31.09
C LYS A 34 11.53 -19.19 -32.08
N ASN A 35 11.29 -17.91 -31.79
CA ASN A 35 10.28 -17.06 -32.44
C ASN A 35 8.85 -17.58 -32.27
N GLY A 36 8.62 -18.41 -31.25
CA GLY A 36 7.29 -18.61 -30.69
C GLY A 36 6.90 -17.42 -29.81
N LYS A 37 5.77 -17.52 -29.16
CA LYS A 37 5.20 -16.46 -28.33
C LYS A 37 4.91 -16.97 -26.93
N ALA A 38 5.08 -16.10 -25.94
CA ALA A 38 4.61 -16.31 -24.59
C ALA A 38 3.54 -15.27 -24.25
N TYR A 39 2.38 -15.74 -23.83
CA TYR A 39 1.21 -14.94 -23.48
C TYR A 39 0.99 -14.99 -21.97
N ILE A 40 0.45 -13.92 -21.40
CA ILE A 40 -0.12 -13.93 -20.05
C ILE A 40 -1.63 -14.13 -20.16
N LEU A 41 -2.15 -15.01 -19.31
CA LEU A 41 -3.57 -15.19 -19.09
C LEU A 41 -3.88 -14.87 -17.63
N ALA A 42 -5.05 -14.29 -17.38
CA ALA A 42 -5.52 -13.93 -16.06
C ALA A 42 -6.97 -14.31 -15.83
N ARG A 43 -7.38 -14.43 -14.57
CA ARG A 43 -8.77 -14.56 -14.13
C ARG A 43 -8.97 -13.99 -12.73
N THR A 44 -10.21 -13.64 -12.43
CA THR A 44 -10.70 -13.37 -11.08
C THR A 44 -11.67 -14.46 -10.64
N GLY A 45 -11.64 -14.81 -9.34
CA GLY A 45 -12.52 -15.82 -8.76
C GLY A 45 -12.56 -17.15 -9.53
N THR A 46 -13.76 -17.53 -10.01
CA THR A 46 -13.99 -18.81 -10.71
C THR A 46 -14.06 -18.70 -12.22
N ASP A 47 -13.83 -17.52 -12.78
CA ASP A 47 -13.96 -17.29 -14.21
C ASP A 47 -12.87 -18.02 -15.01
N PRO A 48 -13.11 -18.30 -16.31
CA PRO A 48 -12.09 -18.89 -17.16
C PRO A 48 -10.91 -17.92 -17.36
N PHE A 49 -9.71 -18.48 -17.51
CA PHE A 49 -8.54 -17.70 -17.89
C PHE A 49 -8.73 -17.06 -19.28
N VAL A 50 -8.49 -15.76 -19.36
CA VAL A 50 -8.49 -14.97 -20.60
C VAL A 50 -7.11 -14.39 -20.86
N GLU A 51 -6.75 -14.18 -22.13
CA GLU A 51 -5.48 -13.51 -22.47
C GLU A 51 -5.53 -12.04 -22.05
N VAL A 52 -4.44 -11.56 -21.46
CA VAL A 52 -4.28 -10.13 -21.16
C VAL A 52 -4.01 -9.38 -22.48
N THR A 53 -4.66 -8.24 -22.64
CA THR A 53 -4.60 -7.42 -23.85
C THR A 53 -4.33 -5.98 -23.48
N ASP A 54 -3.52 -5.30 -24.26
CA ASP A 54 -3.22 -3.87 -24.08
C ASP A 54 -4.54 -3.07 -24.03
N GLY A 55 -4.74 -2.28 -22.96
CA GLY A 55 -6.00 -1.58 -22.71
C GLY A 55 -6.32 -0.46 -23.69
N ILE A 56 -5.32 0.02 -24.42
CA ILE A 56 -5.49 1.11 -25.39
C ILE A 56 -5.82 0.55 -26.78
N THR A 57 -5.15 -0.52 -27.18
CA THR A 57 -5.21 -1.09 -28.52
C THR A 57 -6.13 -2.31 -28.63
N GLY A 58 -6.37 -3.00 -27.51
CA GLY A 58 -7.08 -4.28 -27.47
C GLY A 58 -6.29 -5.44 -28.09
N GLU A 59 -4.99 -5.28 -28.36
CA GLU A 59 -4.14 -6.35 -28.89
C GLU A 59 -3.59 -7.24 -27.78
N ASN A 60 -3.42 -8.54 -28.05
CA ASN A 60 -2.86 -9.46 -27.07
C ASN A 60 -1.43 -9.08 -26.72
N ILE A 61 -1.12 -9.06 -25.42
CA ILE A 61 0.25 -8.88 -24.95
C ILE A 61 0.96 -10.23 -25.00
N PHE A 62 2.01 -10.27 -25.81
CA PHE A 62 2.90 -11.42 -25.88
C PHE A 62 4.34 -10.96 -26.08
N ILE A 63 5.26 -11.81 -25.66
CA ILE A 63 6.68 -11.63 -25.99
C ILE A 63 7.12 -12.68 -26.99
N ASP A 64 7.95 -12.26 -27.95
CA ASP A 64 8.64 -13.18 -28.84
C ASP A 64 9.74 -13.91 -28.07
N VAL A 65 9.66 -15.24 -28.05
CA VAL A 65 10.63 -16.08 -27.36
C VAL A 65 11.93 -16.13 -28.16
N THR A 66 13.01 -15.63 -27.54
CA THR A 66 14.34 -15.61 -28.15
C THR A 66 14.99 -16.99 -28.22
N GLU A 67 16.05 -17.14 -29.01
CA GLU A 67 16.82 -18.41 -29.07
C GLU A 67 17.41 -18.82 -27.71
N ASN A 68 17.80 -17.86 -26.88
CA ASN A 68 18.34 -18.16 -25.56
C ASN A 68 17.23 -18.58 -24.59
N GLN A 69 16.06 -17.95 -24.66
CA GLN A 69 14.89 -18.31 -23.84
C GLN A 69 14.26 -19.64 -24.24
N ALA A 70 14.34 -20.01 -25.52
CA ALA A 70 13.95 -21.34 -26.00
C ALA A 70 14.87 -22.46 -25.47
N ARG A 71 16.00 -22.11 -24.82
CA ARG A 71 16.90 -23.03 -24.12
C ARG A 71 16.70 -22.94 -22.61
N GLN A 72 17.11 -23.99 -21.91
CA GLN A 72 17.11 -23.98 -20.45
C GLN A 72 18.08 -22.93 -19.88
N GLY A 73 17.64 -22.20 -18.86
CA GLY A 73 18.49 -21.30 -18.07
C GLY A 73 18.49 -19.83 -18.48
N THR A 74 17.63 -19.43 -19.43
CA THR A 74 17.29 -18.01 -19.64
C THR A 74 15.78 -17.83 -19.47
N PRO A 75 15.33 -17.03 -18.50
CA PRO A 75 13.92 -16.84 -18.27
C PRO A 75 13.22 -15.99 -19.34
N ILE A 76 11.95 -16.31 -19.56
CA ILE A 76 10.96 -15.52 -20.27
C ILE A 76 10.37 -14.53 -19.26
N THR A 77 10.53 -13.23 -19.48
CA THR A 77 10.00 -12.18 -18.59
C THR A 77 8.93 -11.39 -19.34
N ILE A 78 7.75 -11.29 -18.75
CA ILE A 78 6.64 -10.49 -19.25
C ILE A 78 6.26 -9.49 -18.16
N THR A 79 6.29 -8.21 -18.51
CA THR A 79 5.73 -7.15 -17.66
C THR A 79 4.31 -6.89 -18.13
N VAL A 80 3.39 -6.81 -17.18
CA VAL A 80 2.03 -6.34 -17.41
C VAL A 80 1.89 -5.00 -16.69
N GLU A 81 1.57 -3.96 -17.43
CA GLU A 81 1.45 -2.59 -16.94
C GLU A 81 0.00 -2.28 -16.57
N SER A 82 -0.24 -1.22 -15.80
CA SER A 82 -1.60 -0.81 -15.40
C SER A 82 -2.52 -0.56 -16.60
N GLU A 83 -1.96 -0.11 -17.72
CA GLU A 83 -2.69 0.17 -18.96
C GLU A 83 -3.14 -1.12 -19.67
N ASP A 84 -2.42 -2.23 -19.48
CA ASP A 84 -2.74 -3.56 -20.04
C ASP A 84 -4.00 -4.19 -19.44
N PHE A 85 -4.55 -3.55 -18.42
CA PHE A 85 -5.71 -4.02 -17.71
C PHE A 85 -6.98 -3.19 -18.03
N ASP A 86 -6.91 -2.22 -18.94
CA ASP A 86 -8.03 -1.33 -19.31
C ASP A 86 -8.89 -1.85 -20.50
N ALA A 87 -8.63 -3.07 -21.00
CA ALA A 87 -9.26 -3.57 -22.23
C ALA A 87 -10.67 -4.18 -22.02
N GLU A 88 -11.71 -3.34 -22.16
CA GLU A 88 -13.10 -3.64 -22.61
C GLU A 88 -13.93 -4.77 -21.95
N THR A 89 -13.40 -5.58 -21.03
CA THR A 89 -14.07 -6.82 -20.58
C THR A 89 -14.36 -6.89 -19.08
N SER A 90 -14.17 -5.79 -18.33
CA SER A 90 -14.64 -5.64 -16.94
C SER A 90 -14.15 -6.70 -15.94
N TRP A 91 -13.06 -7.44 -16.22
CA TRP A 91 -12.57 -8.53 -15.36
C TRP A 91 -11.36 -8.15 -14.50
N TRP A 92 -10.68 -7.06 -14.83
CA TRP A 92 -9.77 -6.39 -13.92
C TRP A 92 -10.56 -5.38 -13.10
N PRO A 93 -10.30 -5.17 -11.80
CA PRO A 93 -11.08 -4.22 -11.03
C PRO A 93 -10.66 -2.82 -11.50
N ASN A 94 -11.37 -2.35 -12.52
CA ASN A 94 -11.46 -0.95 -12.86
C ASN A 94 -12.74 -0.54 -12.16
N GLU A 95 -12.61 0.01 -10.96
CA GLU A 95 -13.72 0.59 -10.22
C GLU A 95 -14.88 -0.41 -10.08
N GLN A 96 -14.68 -1.58 -9.46
CA GLN A 96 -15.84 -2.35 -9.03
C GLN A 96 -16.72 -1.40 -8.19
N ILE A 97 -17.99 -1.26 -8.56
CA ILE A 97 -18.96 -0.53 -7.74
C ILE A 97 -19.90 -1.55 -7.13
N PRO A 98 -19.70 -1.92 -5.85
CA PRO A 98 -18.78 -1.30 -4.89
C PRO A 98 -17.39 -1.97 -4.89
N SER A 99 -16.31 -1.26 -4.53
CA SER A 99 -14.93 -1.77 -4.64
C SER A 99 -14.71 -2.92 -3.65
N VAL A 100 -14.36 -4.11 -4.13
CA VAL A 100 -14.10 -5.28 -3.29
C VAL A 100 -12.69 -5.75 -3.60
N ALA A 101 -11.88 -5.97 -2.56
CA ALA A 101 -10.61 -6.67 -2.72
C ALA A 101 -10.86 -8.01 -3.41
N ASP A 102 -10.15 -8.27 -4.51
CA ASP A 102 -10.26 -9.49 -5.29
C ASP A 102 -8.87 -10.02 -5.60
N ASP A 103 -8.78 -11.35 -5.73
CA ASP A 103 -7.53 -12.02 -6.07
C ASP A 103 -7.49 -12.25 -7.58
N VAL A 104 -6.38 -11.86 -8.20
CA VAL A 104 -6.15 -12.16 -9.61
C VAL A 104 -5.14 -13.28 -9.73
N GLU A 105 -5.53 -14.34 -10.44
CA GLU A 105 -4.65 -15.46 -10.76
C GLU A 105 -4.11 -15.32 -12.18
N PHE A 106 -2.80 -15.56 -12.33
CA PHE A 106 -2.10 -15.48 -13.61
C PHE A 106 -1.53 -16.82 -14.06
N LYS A 107 -1.44 -17.00 -15.38
CA LYS A 107 -0.81 -18.15 -16.05
C LYS A 107 -0.07 -17.70 -17.31
N ILE A 108 0.95 -18.47 -17.70
CA ILE A 108 1.64 -18.29 -18.98
C ILE A 108 1.21 -19.37 -19.97
N ARG A 109 0.92 -18.97 -21.21
CA ARG A 109 0.72 -19.88 -22.34
C ARG A 109 1.82 -19.69 -23.35
N LEU A 110 2.42 -20.79 -23.78
CA LEU A 110 3.43 -20.81 -24.84
C LEU A 110 2.81 -21.26 -26.17
N GLU A 111 3.19 -20.57 -27.24
CA GLU A 111 2.88 -20.91 -28.63
C GLU A 111 4.20 -21.08 -29.39
N ASP A 112 4.43 -22.25 -29.99
CA ASP A 112 5.63 -22.47 -30.79
C ASP A 112 5.54 -21.76 -32.16
N ARG A 113 6.63 -21.78 -32.93
CA ARG A 113 6.67 -21.16 -34.27
C ARG A 113 5.65 -21.76 -35.26
N ALA A 114 5.17 -22.98 -35.02
CA ALA A 114 4.17 -23.64 -35.85
C ALA A 114 2.73 -23.35 -35.39
N GLY A 115 2.54 -22.57 -34.32
CA GLY A 115 1.23 -22.26 -33.74
C GLY A 115 0.70 -23.35 -32.82
N ASN A 116 1.53 -24.33 -32.43
CA ASN A 116 1.11 -25.29 -31.43
C ASN A 116 1.11 -24.59 -30.07
N THR A 117 -0.05 -24.55 -29.44
CA THR A 117 -0.21 -24.01 -28.11
C THR A 117 -0.19 -25.13 -27.09
N THR A 118 0.42 -24.87 -25.95
CA THR A 118 0.22 -25.71 -24.76
C THR A 118 -0.74 -24.98 -23.83
N LEU A 119 -1.99 -25.42 -23.76
CA LEU A 119 -2.90 -25.04 -22.69
C LEU A 119 -2.62 -25.93 -21.48
N THR A 120 -2.60 -25.30 -20.32
CA THR A 120 -1.90 -25.70 -19.11
C THR A 120 -2.62 -26.79 -18.29
N GLU A 121 -3.03 -27.86 -18.95
CA GLU A 121 -3.26 -29.16 -18.30
C GLU A 121 -1.97 -30.00 -18.27
N ASP A 122 -1.03 -29.75 -19.20
CA ASP A 122 0.12 -30.64 -19.49
C ASP A 122 1.51 -30.11 -19.10
N VAL A 123 1.61 -28.90 -18.56
CA VAL A 123 2.90 -28.36 -18.05
C VAL A 123 2.60 -27.68 -16.73
N THR A 124 3.38 -28.03 -15.70
CA THR A 124 3.32 -27.45 -14.34
C THR A 124 3.10 -25.95 -14.42
N VAL A 125 1.86 -25.53 -14.18
CA VAL A 125 1.49 -24.13 -14.21
C VAL A 125 1.88 -23.57 -12.88
N GLU A 126 2.87 -22.70 -12.86
CA GLU A 126 3.03 -21.81 -11.72
C GLU A 126 1.91 -20.78 -11.80
N THR A 127 0.77 -21.09 -11.18
CA THR A 127 -0.23 -20.08 -10.92
C THR A 127 0.33 -19.12 -9.87
N ARG A 128 0.33 -17.84 -10.20
CA ARG A 128 0.70 -16.76 -9.28
C ARG A 128 -0.57 -15.98 -8.96
N THR A 129 -0.82 -15.77 -7.68
CA THR A 129 -1.93 -14.95 -7.19
C THR A 129 -1.37 -13.60 -6.77
N ILE A 130 -2.00 -12.52 -7.22
CA ILE A 130 -1.74 -11.15 -6.76
C ILE A 130 -3.01 -10.66 -6.08
N HIS A 131 -2.87 -10.11 -4.87
CA HIS A 131 -3.97 -9.46 -4.17
C HIS A 131 -4.16 -8.04 -4.70
N VAL A 132 -5.39 -7.62 -4.99
CA VAL A 132 -5.66 -6.25 -5.44
C VAL A 132 -6.28 -5.42 -4.33
N ASP A 133 -5.62 -4.31 -4.01
CA ASP A 133 -6.03 -3.32 -3.03
C ASP A 133 -6.34 -1.97 -3.70
N GLU A 134 -7.63 -1.66 -3.82
CA GLU A 134 -8.11 -0.44 -4.48
C GLU A 134 -8.54 0.67 -3.50
N ILE A 135 -8.53 0.40 -2.19
CA ILE A 135 -9.11 1.31 -1.21
C ILE A 135 -8.00 2.17 -0.62
N ASP A 136 -8.05 3.47 -0.87
CA ASP A 136 -7.08 4.39 -0.29
C ASP A 136 -7.31 4.52 1.23
N PRO A 137 -6.27 4.33 2.06
CA PRO A 137 -6.36 4.47 3.50
C PRO A 137 -6.78 5.88 3.96
N VAL A 138 -6.66 6.94 3.13
CA VAL A 138 -7.04 8.33 3.48
C VAL A 138 -8.49 8.50 3.93
N THR A 139 -9.36 7.51 3.68
CA THR A 139 -10.76 7.53 4.12
C THR A 139 -10.97 6.97 5.54
N GLN A 140 -9.92 6.49 6.20
CA GLN A 140 -9.95 5.86 7.52
C GLN A 140 -9.20 6.68 8.59
N GLY A 141 -9.65 6.57 9.85
CA GLY A 141 -8.92 7.13 10.99
C GLY A 141 -9.08 8.64 11.16
N SER A 142 -10.20 9.09 11.73
CA SER A 142 -10.34 10.48 12.21
C SER A 142 -9.75 10.62 13.61
N ILE A 143 -9.11 11.74 13.93
CA ILE A 143 -8.72 12.04 15.32
C ILE A 143 -9.98 12.18 16.17
N ILE A 144 -10.19 11.25 17.11
CA ILE A 144 -11.33 11.25 18.04
C ILE A 144 -10.94 11.79 19.42
N GLU A 145 -9.68 11.65 19.79
CA GLU A 145 -9.15 12.19 21.05
C GLU A 145 -7.76 12.76 20.85
N LEU A 146 -7.50 13.88 21.51
CA LEU A 146 -6.20 14.52 21.59
C LEU A 146 -5.98 14.97 23.03
N TYR A 147 -4.90 14.47 23.63
CA TYR A 147 -4.54 14.76 25.00
C TYR A 147 -3.12 15.33 25.08
N THR A 148 -2.97 16.44 25.79
CA THR A 148 -1.66 16.93 26.23
C THR A 148 -1.43 16.55 27.68
N SER A 149 -0.17 16.41 28.10
CA SER A 149 0.19 16.29 29.50
C SER A 149 1.48 17.03 29.82
N VAL A 150 1.66 17.38 31.10
CA VAL A 150 2.83 18.09 31.62
C VAL A 150 3.50 17.24 32.69
N ASN A 151 4.82 17.25 32.75
CA ASN A 151 5.56 16.67 33.87
C ASN A 151 5.72 17.73 34.96
N ASN A 152 4.75 17.82 35.88
CA ASN A 152 4.68 18.88 36.89
C ASN A 152 5.65 18.71 38.08
N ASN A 153 6.93 18.47 37.80
CA ASN A 153 7.95 18.27 38.84
C ASN A 153 8.20 19.53 39.70
N ASN A 154 7.86 20.72 39.19
CA ASN A 154 8.07 22.01 39.86
C ASN A 154 6.78 22.63 40.45
N GLY A 155 5.61 22.05 40.21
CA GLY A 155 4.31 22.51 40.72
C GLY A 155 3.68 23.69 39.98
N ASN A 156 4.33 24.26 38.97
CA ASN A 156 3.92 25.54 38.37
C ASN A 156 3.03 25.39 37.12
N SER A 157 2.92 24.19 36.57
CA SER A 157 2.15 23.93 35.35
C SER A 157 1.04 22.92 35.56
N ARG A 158 -0.06 23.13 34.87
CA ARG A 158 -1.22 22.25 34.92
C ARG A 158 -1.69 21.95 33.51
N THR A 159 -1.93 20.67 33.24
CA THR A 159 -2.61 20.22 32.04
C THR A 159 -4.04 20.75 31.98
N THR A 160 -4.38 21.41 30.88
CA THR A 160 -5.76 21.78 30.51
C THR A 160 -5.96 21.32 29.07
N GLN A 161 -6.89 20.40 28.84
CA GLN A 161 -7.11 19.85 27.51
C GLN A 161 -7.58 20.91 26.52
N GLY A 162 -7.08 20.84 25.29
CA GLY A 162 -7.27 21.88 24.27
C GLY A 162 -6.33 23.09 24.42
N TYR A 163 -5.45 23.12 25.42
CA TYR A 163 -4.45 24.16 25.60
C TYR A 163 -3.04 23.58 25.56
N TRP A 164 -2.14 24.33 24.92
CA TRP A 164 -0.70 24.12 24.98
C TRP A 164 -0.10 25.08 25.99
N ASN A 165 0.77 24.59 26.87
CA ASN A 165 1.60 25.43 27.73
C ASN A 165 3.09 25.11 27.52
N ILE A 166 3.96 25.98 28.03
CA ILE A 166 5.41 25.88 27.87
C ILE A 166 5.99 24.56 28.42
N ASP A 167 5.34 23.96 29.42
CA ASP A 167 5.71 22.70 30.06
C ASP A 167 4.92 21.50 29.50
N THR A 168 4.30 21.64 28.32
CA THR A 168 3.67 20.49 27.64
C THR A 168 4.77 19.53 27.25
N ASP A 169 4.72 18.33 27.83
CA ASP A 169 5.80 17.35 27.75
C ASP A 169 5.39 16.09 27.00
N LYS A 170 4.11 15.96 26.64
CA LYS A 170 3.62 14.81 25.88
C LYS A 170 2.33 15.15 25.15
N LEU A 171 2.21 14.60 23.95
CA LEU A 171 1.00 14.57 23.13
C LEU A 171 0.57 13.12 22.94
N LYS A 172 -0.71 12.82 23.16
CA LYS A 172 -1.34 11.56 22.79
C LYS A 172 -2.48 11.85 21.82
N VAL A 173 -2.49 11.17 20.69
CA VAL A 173 -3.56 11.24 19.68
C VAL A 173 -4.17 9.85 19.54
N THR A 174 -5.49 9.76 19.57
CA THR A 174 -6.24 8.53 19.32
C THR A 174 -7.07 8.70 18.06
N LEU A 175 -6.97 7.74 17.14
CA LEU A 175 -7.76 7.68 15.92
C LEU A 175 -9.04 6.85 16.14
N SER A 176 -10.07 7.13 15.35
CA SER A 176 -11.24 6.26 15.24
C SER A 176 -10.82 4.87 14.81
N ASP A 177 -11.68 3.89 15.08
CA ASP A 177 -11.51 2.54 14.58
C ASP A 177 -11.21 2.59 13.06
N MET A 178 -10.04 2.07 12.69
CA MET A 178 -9.63 1.97 11.28
C MET A 178 -10.11 0.67 10.63
N SER A 179 -10.77 -0.21 11.40
CA SER A 179 -11.39 -1.45 10.93
C SER A 179 -12.90 -1.38 10.74
N GLU A 180 -13.55 -0.27 11.10
CA GLU A 180 -15.00 -0.08 10.94
C GLU A 180 -15.36 0.95 9.85
N GLU A 181 -16.50 0.71 9.20
CA GLU A 181 -17.04 1.52 8.10
C GLU A 181 -17.54 2.87 8.65
N ASN A 182 -16.78 3.95 8.43
CA ASN A 182 -17.08 5.24 9.03
C ASN A 182 -17.99 6.08 8.11
N GLY A 183 -19.28 5.73 8.04
CA GLY A 183 -20.31 6.59 7.43
C GLY A 183 -20.26 6.68 5.90
N ASN A 184 -20.49 5.56 5.22
CA ASN A 184 -20.46 5.35 3.75
C ASN A 184 -19.06 5.31 3.11
N THR A 185 -17.97 5.41 3.87
CA THR A 185 -16.63 5.05 3.38
C THR A 185 -16.34 3.61 3.78
N LYS A 186 -16.09 2.76 2.78
CA LYS A 186 -15.69 1.37 3.02
C LYS A 186 -14.38 1.33 3.80
N THR A 187 -14.30 0.38 4.71
CA THR A 187 -13.06 0.04 5.39
C THR A 187 -12.11 -0.60 4.37
N ASP A 188 -10.97 0.02 4.11
CA ASP A 188 -9.74 -0.65 3.66
C ASP A 188 -9.39 -1.76 4.67
N ASP A 189 -9.59 -3.00 4.25
CA ASP A 189 -9.30 -4.22 5.00
C ASP A 189 -7.82 -4.65 4.90
N ASN A 190 -7.02 -3.96 4.09
CA ASN A 190 -5.58 -4.12 3.89
C ASN A 190 -4.74 -3.16 4.73
N ILE A 191 -5.36 -2.30 5.56
CA ILE A 191 -4.69 -1.35 6.46
C ILE A 191 -3.69 -1.99 7.45
N LEU A 192 -3.78 -3.31 7.68
CA LEU A 192 -2.88 -4.04 8.57
C LEU A 192 -1.44 -4.04 8.04
N GLY A 193 -0.50 -3.57 8.87
CA GLY A 193 0.90 -3.42 8.48
C GLY A 193 1.22 -2.05 7.88
N GLY A 194 0.21 -1.23 7.57
CA GLY A 194 0.38 0.18 7.24
C GLY A 194 0.97 0.99 8.41
N LEU A 195 1.43 2.20 8.11
CA LEU A 195 2.10 3.08 9.07
C LEU A 195 1.30 4.37 9.24
N VAL A 196 1.33 4.94 10.44
CA VAL A 196 0.75 6.27 10.70
C VAL A 196 1.83 7.19 11.22
N GLN A 197 1.97 8.35 10.57
CA GLN A 197 2.83 9.45 10.97
C GLN A 197 1.98 10.58 11.56
N LEU A 198 2.33 11.08 12.74
CA LEU A 198 1.77 12.33 13.24
C LEU A 198 2.51 13.52 12.66
N GLU A 199 1.77 14.58 12.36
CA GLU A 199 2.35 15.85 11.97
C GLU A 199 1.67 16.98 12.75
N GLY A 200 2.42 18.04 13.00
CA GLY A 200 1.86 19.26 13.55
C GLY A 200 2.43 20.51 12.92
N ARG A 201 1.74 21.62 13.14
CA ARG A 201 2.20 22.95 12.74
C ARG A 201 1.70 24.01 13.71
N VAL A 202 2.47 25.08 13.80
CA VAL A 202 2.09 26.32 14.47
C VAL A 202 1.49 27.27 13.44
N ALA A 203 0.30 27.80 13.74
CA ALA A 203 -0.42 28.70 12.86
C ALA A 203 -0.50 28.16 11.41
N ASP A 204 -0.06 28.96 10.44
CA ASP A 204 -0.04 28.65 9.02
C ASP A 204 1.34 28.20 8.51
N ASN A 205 2.25 27.79 9.40
CA ASN A 205 3.56 27.25 9.01
C ASN A 205 3.45 25.88 8.31
N ASP A 206 4.57 25.40 7.79
CA ASP A 206 4.65 24.07 7.19
C ASP A 206 4.42 22.96 8.23
N TRP A 207 3.88 21.84 7.76
CA TRP A 207 3.71 20.64 8.58
C TRP A 207 5.07 20.03 8.91
N THR A 208 5.22 19.61 10.16
CA THR A 208 6.42 18.96 10.69
C THR A 208 6.01 17.61 11.25
N GLU A 209 6.68 16.55 10.84
CA GLU A 209 6.54 15.21 11.42
C GLU A 209 6.76 15.26 12.93
N LEU A 210 6.08 14.41 13.69
CA LEU A 210 6.18 14.32 15.15
C LEU A 210 6.35 12.88 15.59
N GLY A 211 7.45 12.60 16.29
CA GLY A 211 7.81 11.24 16.68
C GLY A 211 8.09 10.35 15.48
N SER A 212 8.07 9.04 15.71
CA SER A 212 8.24 8.03 14.67
C SER A 212 6.89 7.51 14.18
N GLU A 213 6.89 7.02 12.94
CA GLU A 213 5.80 6.23 12.37
C GLU A 213 5.42 5.08 13.31
N THR A 214 4.11 4.85 13.46
CA THR A 214 3.57 3.76 14.28
C THR A 214 2.82 2.79 13.39
N GLY A 215 3.14 1.51 13.48
CA GLY A 215 2.50 0.46 12.69
C GLY A 215 1.10 0.08 13.16
N ILE A 216 0.22 -0.13 12.19
CA ILE A 216 -1.14 -0.62 12.38
C ILE A 216 -1.10 -2.15 12.48
N THR A 217 -1.75 -2.68 13.51
CA THR A 217 -1.78 -4.10 13.84
C THR A 217 -3.18 -4.50 14.28
N ASP A 218 -3.46 -5.81 14.28
CA ASP A 218 -4.71 -6.31 14.85
C ASP A 218 -4.93 -5.92 16.31
N ALA A 219 -3.84 -5.69 17.06
CA ALA A 219 -3.91 -5.33 18.47
C ALA A 219 -4.26 -3.86 18.73
N ASN A 220 -4.11 -2.97 17.73
CA ASN A 220 -4.29 -1.53 17.93
C ASN A 220 -5.25 -0.85 16.94
N LYS A 221 -5.77 -1.51 15.89
CA LYS A 221 -6.63 -0.87 14.87
C LYS A 221 -7.95 -0.27 15.40
N GLU A 222 -8.57 -0.86 16.42
CA GLU A 222 -9.84 -0.37 17.01
C GLU A 222 -9.66 0.82 17.98
N GLY A 223 -8.41 1.11 18.37
CA GLY A 223 -8.07 2.12 19.39
C GLY A 223 -6.68 2.67 19.18
N PHE A 224 -6.34 2.95 17.93
CA PHE A 224 -4.99 3.27 17.52
C PHE A 224 -4.57 4.59 18.14
N SER A 225 -3.46 4.57 18.89
CA SER A 225 -2.96 5.77 19.55
C SER A 225 -1.46 5.94 19.37
N ILE A 226 -1.05 7.17 19.04
CA ILE A 226 0.34 7.58 18.97
C ILE A 226 0.62 8.52 20.14
N GLU A 227 1.76 8.30 20.79
CA GLU A 227 2.27 9.12 21.89
C GLU A 227 3.62 9.70 21.50
N VAL A 228 3.75 11.03 21.60
CA VAL A 228 5.00 11.76 21.32
C VAL A 228 5.39 12.54 22.56
N ASP A 229 6.57 12.24 23.09
CA ASP A 229 7.14 12.93 24.25
C ASP A 229 7.92 14.19 23.83
N ALA A 230 8.03 15.16 24.72
CA ALA A 230 8.91 16.31 24.59
C ALA A 230 10.34 15.91 24.91
N VAL A 231 11.02 15.42 23.90
CA VAL A 231 12.43 15.06 23.98
C VAL A 231 13.25 16.15 23.29
N ILE A 232 14.23 16.73 23.98
CA ILE A 232 15.24 17.61 23.36
C ILE A 232 16.42 16.71 23.01
N ILE A 233 16.39 15.99 21.89
CA ILE A 233 17.53 15.16 21.46
C ILE A 233 17.79 15.29 19.96
N ASP A 234 19.08 15.43 19.66
CA ASP A 234 19.82 15.48 18.38
C ASP A 234 19.74 14.17 17.56
N ASP A 235 18.59 13.50 17.53
CA ASP A 235 18.41 12.17 16.89
C ASP A 235 17.59 12.22 15.59
N GLY A 236 17.34 13.42 15.04
CA GLY A 236 16.65 13.59 13.76
C GLY A 236 15.16 13.19 13.76
N ILE A 237 14.58 12.94 14.93
CA ILE A 237 13.14 12.72 15.13
C ILE A 237 12.57 13.96 15.80
N ASN A 238 11.66 14.63 15.10
CA ASN A 238 11.03 15.84 15.60
C ASN A 238 10.14 15.54 16.81
N SER A 239 10.47 16.13 17.96
CA SER A 239 9.61 16.06 19.15
C SER A 239 8.57 17.16 19.14
N ILE A 240 7.62 17.12 20.08
CA ILE A 240 6.63 18.20 20.21
C ILE A 240 7.22 19.58 20.51
N LYS A 241 8.49 19.66 20.97
CA LYS A 241 9.17 20.95 21.20
C LYS A 241 9.70 21.57 19.92
N GLU A 242 9.80 20.80 18.84
CA GLU A 242 10.37 21.21 17.56
C GLU A 242 9.31 21.75 16.59
N LEU A 243 8.04 21.75 16.99
CA LEU A 243 6.91 22.28 16.22
C LEU A 243 7.03 23.74 15.75
N GLN A 244 7.83 24.55 16.45
CA GLN A 244 8.07 25.95 16.07
C GLN A 244 9.39 26.15 15.29
N GLY A 245 10.15 25.07 15.06
CA GLY A 245 11.51 25.16 14.53
C GLY A 245 12.45 25.97 15.45
N ALA A 246 13.20 26.90 14.87
CA ALA A 246 14.23 27.68 15.55
C ALA A 246 13.70 28.86 16.39
N ASP A 247 12.41 29.19 16.28
CA ASP A 247 11.82 30.29 17.04
C ASP A 247 11.68 29.94 18.53
N PRO A 248 11.63 30.92 19.45
CA PRO A 248 11.41 30.66 20.87
C PRO A 248 9.91 30.56 21.24
N TRP A 249 9.58 29.67 22.18
CA TRP A 249 8.21 29.44 22.68
C TRP A 249 7.61 30.66 23.40
N ASP A 250 8.43 31.67 23.71
CA ASP A 250 8.04 32.87 24.46
C ASP A 250 7.08 33.80 23.69
N ASN A 251 6.99 33.67 22.36
CA ASN A 251 6.11 34.48 21.52
C ASN A 251 4.81 33.77 21.08
N MET A 252 4.54 32.58 21.61
CA MET A 252 3.41 31.73 21.21
C MET A 252 2.06 32.10 21.82
N ASN A 253 1.98 33.20 22.56
CA ASN A 253 0.75 33.58 23.25
C ASN A 253 -0.34 34.02 22.26
N GLY A 254 -1.42 33.23 22.18
CA GLY A 254 -2.55 33.48 21.30
C GLY A 254 -2.45 32.77 19.94
N GLU A 255 -1.33 32.11 19.66
CA GLU A 255 -1.17 31.23 18.50
C GLU A 255 -1.95 29.93 18.67
N TYR A 256 -2.15 29.22 17.56
CA TYR A 256 -2.81 27.92 17.54
C TYR A 256 -1.88 26.83 17.00
N ILE A 257 -2.04 25.61 17.49
CA ILE A 257 -1.34 24.43 17.02
C ILE A 257 -2.36 23.52 16.36
N GLN A 258 -2.03 23.02 15.17
CA GLN A 258 -2.82 22.02 14.48
C GLN A 258 -2.06 20.70 14.45
N ILE A 259 -2.78 19.60 14.61
CA ILE A 259 -2.26 18.24 14.57
C ILE A 259 -3.06 17.46 13.53
N ARG A 260 -2.37 16.65 12.74
CA ARG A 260 -2.99 15.66 11.85
C ARG A 260 -2.26 14.32 11.96
N ALA A 261 -2.95 13.27 11.54
CA ALA A 261 -2.37 11.95 11.33
C ALA A 261 -2.42 11.65 9.83
N VAL A 262 -1.36 11.09 9.28
CA VAL A 262 -1.25 10.68 7.89
C VAL A 262 -0.91 9.20 7.85
N ILE A 263 -1.65 8.44 7.06
CA ILE A 263 -1.32 7.04 6.78
C ILE A 263 -0.29 7.05 5.64
N VAL A 264 0.83 6.36 5.83
CA VAL A 264 2.01 6.36 4.95
C VAL A 264 2.39 4.95 4.51
#